data_AF-A0A3A5UQQ0-F1
#
_entry.id   AF-A0A3A5UQQ0-F1
#
_cell.length_a   1.000
_cell.length_b   1.000
_cell.length_c   1.000
_cell.angle_alpha   90.00
_cell.angle_beta   90.00
_cell.angle_gamma   90.00
#
_symmetry.space_group_name_H-M   'P 1'
#
loop_
_entity.id
_entity.type
_entity.pdbx_description
1 polymer ?
#
loop_
_entity_poly.entity_id
_entity_poly.type
_entity_poly.pdbx_seq_one_letter_code
_entity_poly.pdbx_strand_id
1 'polypeptide(L)'
;MSEHLSLGHQITLQLMPLLMFFGLIMSLGASFWLPPMLLISMCITLTIYWIYTMRNLRFEFKDIRFLILPAVIFFTGFLTYYHLMPAFYDQAYHLQISNRIIDRWNWEPTHQGMDYSFRPEIISGIAAIELWFTGEISIIYLTPTLLLISTAWSIQHVGEYFSNTKWGFIAGVVFCLLPVTIMYGRTMLLDVAVAGMIISVFHHLHLSSNKNRYSLIMVGILTAIVGLTKYPYLYLGVWISILYYLRKKTEESKYIILGYIFIIVLFLLKNQIYTGHILGPLQSQISGTFASGNAIVTNSVTYSPRIFLIDFINQWHVILICIAFYGCTLIAKRH
;
A
#
# COMPACT_ATOMS: atom_id res chain seq x y z
N MET A 1 7.41 24.83 -0.07
CA MET A 1 6.35 25.34 -0.97
C MET A 1 5.05 25.39 -0.19
N SER A 2 4.64 26.59 0.24
CA SER A 2 3.36 26.89 0.90
C SER A 2 2.55 27.84 0.02
N GLU A 3 2.44 27.51 -1.27
CA GLU A 3 1.44 28.10 -2.14
C GLU A 3 0.13 27.34 -1.91
N HIS A 4 -1.00 28.04 -1.93
CA HIS A 4 -2.33 27.49 -1.72
C HIS A 4 -2.51 26.18 -2.51
N LEU A 5 -2.56 25.06 -1.80
CA LEU A 5 -2.80 23.75 -2.41
C LEU A 5 -4.21 23.76 -2.99
N SER A 6 -4.34 23.46 -4.28
CA SER A 6 -5.65 23.37 -4.94
C SER A 6 -6.39 22.10 -4.49
N LEU A 7 -7.71 22.10 -4.66
CA LEU A 7 -8.56 20.99 -4.25
C LEU A 7 -8.14 19.66 -4.91
N GLY A 8 -7.88 19.67 -6.23
CA GLY A 8 -7.48 18.47 -6.95
C GLY A 8 -6.11 17.95 -6.51
N HIS A 9 -5.16 18.85 -6.23
CA HIS A 9 -3.86 18.47 -5.70
C HIS A 9 -3.98 17.79 -4.33
N GLN A 10 -4.81 18.34 -3.44
CA GLN A 10 -5.00 17.81 -2.09
C GLN A 10 -5.67 16.43 -2.10
N ILE A 11 -6.74 16.27 -2.89
CA ILE A 11 -7.48 15.00 -3.02
C ILE A 11 -6.54 13.88 -3.48
N THR A 12 -5.80 14.15 -4.55
CA THR A 12 -4.95 13.15 -5.22
C THR A 12 -3.73 12.77 -4.39
N LEU A 13 -3.23 13.69 -3.56
CA LEU A 13 -2.14 13.44 -2.62
C LEU A 13 -2.60 12.59 -1.42
N GLN A 14 -3.82 12.82 -0.93
CA GLN A 14 -4.32 12.21 0.31
C GLN A 14 -5.16 10.95 0.12
N LEU A 15 -5.58 10.63 -1.11
CA LEU A 15 -6.42 9.45 -1.35
C LEU A 15 -5.74 8.14 -0.92
N MET A 16 -4.46 7.93 -1.26
CA MET A 16 -3.76 6.70 -0.86
C MET A 16 -3.66 6.56 0.67
N PRO A 17 -3.18 7.57 1.44
CA PRO A 17 -3.24 7.52 2.89
C PRO A 17 -4.65 7.26 3.45
N LEU A 18 -5.69 7.87 2.88
CA LEU A 18 -7.07 7.66 3.31
C LEU A 18 -7.50 6.20 3.14
N LEU A 19 -7.21 5.60 1.99
CA LEU A 19 -7.46 4.17 1.72
C LEU A 19 -6.70 3.27 2.70
N MET A 20 -5.45 3.62 3.03
CA MET A 20 -4.67 2.91 4.07
C MET A 20 -5.37 2.93 5.43
N PHE A 21 -5.97 4.07 5.82
CA PHE A 21 -6.75 4.16 7.06
C PHE A 21 -8.04 3.35 7.01
N PHE A 22 -8.73 3.30 5.88
CA PHE A 22 -9.90 2.43 5.72
C PHE A 22 -9.54 0.96 5.95
N GLY A 23 -8.48 0.49 5.30
CA GLY A 23 -7.99 -0.87 5.50
C GLY A 23 -7.61 -1.16 6.95
N LEU A 24 -6.94 -0.20 7.61
CA LEU A 24 -6.57 -0.32 9.03
C LEU A 24 -7.80 -0.39 9.96
N ILE A 25 -8.76 0.51 9.81
CA ILE A 25 -9.98 0.56 10.62
C ILE A 25 -10.76 -0.74 10.47
N MET A 26 -10.99 -1.16 9.22
CA MET A 26 -11.77 -2.36 8.94
C MET A 26 -11.07 -3.63 9.44
N SER A 27 -9.77 -3.79 9.16
CA SER A 27 -9.02 -4.99 9.57
C SER A 27 -8.85 -5.07 11.09
N LEU A 28 -8.25 -4.06 11.72
CA LEU A 28 -8.00 -4.13 13.16
C LEU A 28 -9.30 -4.05 13.94
N GLY A 29 -10.24 -3.21 13.52
CA GLY A 29 -11.52 -3.04 14.22
C GLY A 29 -12.36 -4.31 14.24
N ALA A 30 -12.51 -5.01 13.11
CA ALA A 30 -13.21 -6.30 13.07
C ALA A 30 -12.53 -7.33 13.97
N SER A 31 -11.20 -7.26 14.06
CA SER A 31 -10.41 -8.10 14.95
C SER A 31 -10.52 -7.72 16.43
N PHE A 32 -11.25 -6.68 16.80
CA PHE A 32 -11.62 -6.41 18.20
C PHE A 32 -13.14 -6.53 18.40
N TRP A 33 -13.78 -7.39 17.60
CA TRP A 33 -15.23 -7.68 17.65
C TRP A 33 -16.12 -6.45 17.48
N LEU A 34 -15.61 -5.40 16.83
CA LEU A 34 -16.43 -4.24 16.49
C LEU A 34 -17.34 -4.63 15.32
N PRO A 35 -18.66 -4.37 15.42
CA PRO A 35 -19.59 -4.77 14.38
C PRO A 35 -19.31 -4.02 13.07
N PRO A 36 -19.52 -4.66 11.89
CA PRO A 36 -19.23 -4.06 10.59
C PRO A 36 -19.87 -2.69 10.39
N MET A 37 -21.11 -2.51 10.84
CA MET A 37 -21.82 -1.22 10.74
C MET A 37 -21.07 -0.09 11.47
N LEU A 38 -20.47 -0.37 12.64
CA LEU A 38 -19.65 0.61 13.36
C LEU A 38 -18.40 0.96 12.57
N LEU A 39 -17.68 -0.03 12.03
CA LEU A 39 -16.47 0.18 11.24
C LEU A 39 -16.74 0.99 9.96
N ILE A 40 -17.83 0.67 9.26
CA ILE A 40 -18.28 1.42 8.09
C ILE A 40 -18.61 2.87 8.48
N SER A 41 -19.35 3.08 9.57
CA SER A 41 -19.66 4.44 10.06
C SER A 41 -18.40 5.25 10.44
N MET A 42 -17.36 4.60 11.00
CA MET A 42 -16.07 5.24 11.26
C MET A 42 -15.38 5.65 9.96
N CYS A 43 -15.39 4.80 8.93
CA CYS A 43 -14.81 5.11 7.62
C CYS A 43 -15.57 6.27 6.92
N ILE A 44 -16.91 6.26 6.99
CA ILE A 44 -17.74 7.36 6.47
C ILE A 44 -17.43 8.66 7.23
N THR A 45 -17.38 8.61 8.56
CA THR A 45 -17.06 9.78 9.40
C THR A 45 -15.67 10.35 9.06
N LEU A 46 -14.68 9.47 8.89
CA LEU A 46 -13.34 9.87 8.44
C LEU A 46 -13.38 10.54 7.05
N THR A 47 -14.17 10.00 6.13
CA THR A 47 -14.36 10.59 4.79
C THR A 47 -14.99 11.97 4.86
N ILE A 48 -16.04 12.15 5.67
CA ILE A 48 -16.71 13.43 5.87
C ILE A 48 -15.75 14.45 6.50
N TYR A 49 -15.01 14.03 7.53
CA TYR A 49 -14.00 14.88 8.16
C TYR A 49 -12.91 15.29 7.16
N TRP A 50 -12.42 14.35 6.35
CA TRP A 50 -11.44 14.62 5.30
C TRP A 50 -11.97 15.65 4.29
N ILE A 51 -13.18 15.46 3.77
CA ILE A 51 -13.83 16.43 2.87
C ILE A 51 -13.97 17.81 3.53
N TYR A 52 -14.40 17.84 4.79
CA TYR A 52 -14.54 19.07 5.55
C TYR A 52 -13.22 19.84 5.69
N THR A 53 -12.09 19.14 5.86
CA THR A 53 -10.77 19.79 5.95
C THR A 53 -10.36 20.50 4.65
N MET A 54 -10.99 20.14 3.52
CA MET A 54 -10.73 20.71 2.19
C MET A 54 -11.77 21.75 1.75
N ARG A 55 -12.75 22.10 2.60
CA ARG A 55 -13.90 22.96 2.23
C ARG A 55 -13.55 24.35 1.68
N ASN A 56 -12.38 24.87 2.03
CA ASN A 56 -11.92 26.21 1.63
C ASN A 56 -11.02 26.17 0.38
N LEU A 57 -10.68 24.98 -0.12
CA LEU A 57 -9.83 24.82 -1.29
C LEU A 57 -10.66 24.97 -2.57
N ARG A 58 -10.08 25.61 -3.59
CA ARG A 58 -10.71 25.79 -4.89
C ARG A 58 -10.10 24.83 -5.90
N PHE A 59 -10.92 24.38 -6.84
CA PHE A 59 -10.43 23.66 -8.01
C PHE A 59 -9.74 24.66 -8.95
N GLU A 60 -8.55 24.31 -9.43
CA GLU A 60 -7.81 25.12 -10.39
C GLU A 60 -7.68 24.39 -11.72
N PHE A 61 -7.60 25.12 -12.84
CA PHE A 61 -7.41 24.50 -14.17
C PHE A 61 -6.19 23.56 -14.24
N LYS A 62 -5.14 23.86 -13.47
CA LYS A 62 -3.95 22.99 -13.36
C LYS A 62 -4.28 21.59 -12.84
N ASP A 63 -5.39 21.40 -12.13
CA ASP A 63 -5.78 20.11 -11.54
C ASP A 63 -6.34 19.13 -12.56
N ILE A 64 -6.72 19.60 -13.76
CA ILE A 64 -7.20 18.74 -14.85
C ILE A 64 -6.18 17.66 -15.20
N ARG A 65 -4.88 17.94 -15.01
CA ARG A 65 -3.80 16.96 -15.23
C ARG A 65 -3.99 15.66 -14.45
N PHE A 66 -4.64 15.72 -13.28
CA PHE A 66 -4.89 14.53 -12.46
C PHE A 66 -6.02 13.66 -13.01
N LEU A 67 -6.92 14.19 -13.85
CA LEU A 67 -8.01 13.41 -14.48
C LEU A 67 -7.52 12.51 -15.61
N ILE A 68 -6.32 12.79 -16.16
CA ILE A 68 -5.77 12.02 -17.27
C ILE A 68 -5.42 10.60 -16.84
N LEU A 69 -4.87 10.39 -15.64
CA LEU A 69 -4.49 9.04 -15.18
C LEU A 69 -5.70 8.11 -15.03
N PRO A 70 -6.81 8.51 -14.37
CA PRO A 70 -8.07 7.77 -14.44
C PRO A 70 -8.52 7.49 -15.87
N ALA A 71 -8.50 8.48 -16.77
CA ALA A 71 -8.91 8.29 -18.15
C ALA A 71 -8.07 7.23 -18.88
N VAL A 72 -6.74 7.24 -18.69
CA VAL A 72 -5.84 6.21 -19.22
C VAL A 72 -6.17 4.84 -18.64
N ILE A 73 -6.37 4.73 -17.32
CA ILE A 73 -6.72 3.46 -16.66
C ILE A 73 -8.03 2.87 -17.19
N PHE A 74 -9.05 3.71 -17.38
CA PHE A 74 -10.32 3.25 -17.96
C PHE A 74 -10.17 2.86 -19.43
N PHE A 75 -9.42 3.63 -20.22
CA PHE A 75 -9.18 3.35 -21.63
C PHE A 75 -8.38 2.05 -21.83
N THR A 76 -7.28 1.86 -21.09
CA THR A 76 -6.49 0.62 -21.16
C THR A 76 -7.26 -0.55 -20.56
N GLY A 77 -8.08 -0.30 -19.55
CA GLY A 77 -9.00 -1.27 -18.99
C GLY A 77 -10.03 -1.79 -20.00
N PHE A 78 -10.47 -0.97 -20.96
CA PHE A 78 -11.34 -1.44 -22.04
C PHE A 78 -10.62 -2.41 -23.00
N LEU A 79 -9.29 -2.30 -23.10
CA LEU A 79 -8.47 -3.17 -23.94
C LEU A 79 -8.18 -4.53 -23.30
N THR A 80 -8.50 -4.72 -22.01
CA THR A 80 -8.24 -5.99 -21.30
C THR A 80 -9.45 -6.50 -20.52
N TYR A 81 -9.75 -7.79 -20.65
CA TYR A 81 -10.86 -8.43 -19.91
C TYR A 81 -10.42 -9.03 -18.56
N TYR A 82 -9.15 -8.92 -18.17
CA TYR A 82 -8.63 -9.54 -16.95
C TYR A 82 -9.30 -9.06 -15.66
N HIS A 83 -9.74 -7.80 -15.63
CA HIS A 83 -10.49 -7.21 -14.52
C HIS A 83 -11.95 -7.68 -14.43
N LEU A 84 -12.43 -8.42 -15.44
CA LEU A 84 -13.76 -9.04 -15.51
C LEU A 84 -13.69 -10.57 -15.32
N MET A 85 -12.48 -11.12 -15.22
CA MET A 85 -12.31 -12.54 -14.96
C MET A 85 -12.62 -12.84 -13.49
N PRO A 86 -13.21 -14.02 -13.18
CA PRO A 86 -13.45 -14.44 -11.81
C PRO A 86 -12.16 -14.37 -10.98
N ALA A 87 -12.31 -14.04 -9.69
CA ALA A 87 -11.18 -13.97 -8.76
C ALA A 87 -10.38 -15.28 -8.77
N PHE A 88 -9.10 -15.20 -9.17
CA PHE A 88 -8.19 -16.34 -9.20
C PHE A 88 -7.19 -16.28 -8.03
N TYR A 89 -6.90 -17.45 -7.44
CA TYR A 89 -5.89 -17.67 -6.40
C TYR A 89 -5.87 -16.59 -5.30
N ASP A 90 -4.90 -15.68 -5.35
CA ASP A 90 -4.66 -14.61 -4.36
C ASP A 90 -5.83 -13.64 -4.23
N GLN A 91 -6.57 -13.36 -5.31
CA GLN A 91 -7.74 -12.47 -5.24
C GLN A 91 -8.85 -13.09 -4.38
N ALA A 92 -9.05 -14.41 -4.50
CA ALA A 92 -10.04 -15.12 -3.72
C ALA A 92 -9.73 -15.00 -2.24
N TYR A 93 -8.48 -15.25 -1.81
CA TYR A 93 -8.08 -15.06 -0.42
C TYR A 93 -8.46 -13.69 0.13
N HIS A 94 -8.22 -12.63 -0.65
CA HIS A 94 -8.56 -11.29 -0.21
C HIS A 94 -10.06 -11.08 -0.04
N LEU A 95 -10.88 -11.57 -0.96
CA LEU A 95 -12.33 -11.46 -0.90
C LEU A 95 -12.95 -12.32 0.22
N GLN A 96 -12.38 -13.49 0.48
CA GLN A 96 -12.80 -14.36 1.59
C GLN A 96 -12.55 -13.66 2.94
N ILE A 97 -11.37 -13.07 3.12
CA ILE A 97 -11.05 -12.25 4.31
C ILE A 97 -11.98 -11.04 4.39
N SER A 98 -12.29 -10.37 3.27
CA SER A 98 -13.22 -9.24 3.24
C SER A 98 -14.62 -9.63 3.72
N ASN A 99 -15.15 -10.79 3.30
CA ASN A 99 -16.45 -11.30 3.75
C ASN A 99 -16.46 -11.64 5.25
N ARG A 100 -15.34 -12.16 5.78
CA ARG A 100 -15.17 -12.37 7.23
C ARG A 100 -15.17 -11.05 8.00
N ILE A 101 -14.47 -10.02 7.51
CA ILE A 101 -14.42 -8.69 8.14
C ILE A 101 -15.83 -8.06 8.29
N ILE A 102 -16.76 -8.41 7.40
CA ILE A 102 -18.16 -7.95 7.44
C ILE A 102 -19.13 -8.98 8.02
N ASP A 103 -18.63 -9.94 8.81
CA ASP A 103 -19.38 -10.98 9.53
C ASP A 103 -20.28 -11.87 8.65
N ARG A 104 -20.02 -11.94 7.33
CA ARG A 104 -20.75 -12.89 6.48
C ARG A 104 -20.28 -14.31 6.70
N TRP A 105 -18.98 -14.48 6.96
CA TRP A 105 -18.35 -15.77 7.19
C TRP A 105 -17.65 -15.79 8.55
N ASN A 106 -17.70 -16.94 9.19
CA ASN A 106 -17.16 -17.21 10.52
C ASN A 106 -15.84 -18.01 10.49
N TRP A 107 -15.30 -18.28 9.29
CA TRP A 107 -14.09 -19.06 9.08
C TRP A 107 -13.01 -18.25 8.38
N GLU A 108 -11.75 -18.62 8.59
CA GLU A 108 -10.58 -18.04 7.90
C GLU A 108 -10.06 -18.98 6.82
N PRO A 109 -9.58 -18.46 5.68
CA PRO A 109 -9.00 -19.31 4.66
C PRO A 109 -7.69 -19.91 5.14
N THR A 110 -7.74 -21.21 5.43
CA THR A 110 -6.59 -21.99 5.84
C THR A 110 -5.66 -22.20 4.65
N HIS A 111 -4.35 -22.10 4.89
CA HIS A 111 -3.33 -22.37 3.89
C HIS A 111 -2.17 -23.12 4.54
N GLN A 112 -1.61 -24.11 3.85
CA GLN A 112 -0.49 -24.92 4.33
C GLN A 112 -0.74 -25.61 5.69
N GLY A 113 -1.99 -25.97 5.99
CA GLY A 113 -2.35 -26.64 7.25
C GLY A 113 -2.37 -25.73 8.48
N MET A 114 -2.37 -24.40 8.29
CA MET A 114 -2.59 -23.43 9.38
C MET A 114 -4.07 -23.10 9.54
N ASP A 115 -4.53 -22.97 10.78
CA ASP A 115 -5.93 -22.64 11.13
C ASP A 115 -6.24 -21.13 11.05
N TYR A 116 -5.33 -20.33 10.50
CA TYR A 116 -5.43 -18.88 10.38
C TYR A 116 -4.90 -18.37 9.04
N SER A 117 -5.37 -17.18 8.63
CA SER A 117 -4.93 -16.50 7.42
C SER A 117 -3.49 -15.99 7.57
N PHE A 118 -2.63 -16.41 6.65
CA PHE A 118 -1.26 -15.89 6.50
C PHE A 118 -1.19 -14.59 5.68
N ARG A 119 -2.33 -14.14 5.13
CA ARG A 119 -2.40 -12.96 4.27
C ARG A 119 -2.70 -11.73 5.11
N PRO A 120 -1.95 -10.64 4.92
CA PRO A 120 -2.27 -9.35 5.53
C PRO A 120 -3.62 -8.81 5.05
N GLU A 121 -4.31 -8.10 5.92
CA GLU A 121 -5.73 -7.84 5.77
C GLU A 121 -6.08 -6.39 5.36
N ILE A 122 -5.09 -5.51 5.19
CA ILE A 122 -5.35 -4.09 4.89
C ILE A 122 -6.13 -3.92 3.58
N ILE A 123 -5.70 -4.56 2.48
CA ILE A 123 -6.42 -4.48 1.20
C ILE A 123 -7.80 -5.15 1.30
N SER A 124 -7.90 -6.28 2.00
CA SER A 124 -9.18 -6.94 2.27
C SER A 124 -10.13 -6.06 3.08
N GLY A 125 -9.62 -5.27 4.02
CA GLY A 125 -10.41 -4.29 4.77
C GLY A 125 -10.97 -3.17 3.90
N ILE A 126 -10.20 -2.71 2.89
CA ILE A 126 -10.71 -1.72 1.93
C ILE A 126 -11.82 -2.35 1.06
N ALA A 127 -11.59 -3.56 0.54
CA ALA A 127 -12.56 -4.28 -0.28
C ALA A 127 -13.84 -4.65 0.48
N ALA A 128 -13.74 -4.90 1.78
CA ALA A 128 -14.89 -5.15 2.66
C ALA A 128 -15.91 -4.01 2.63
N ILE A 129 -15.46 -2.76 2.48
CA ILE A 129 -16.35 -1.58 2.37
C ILE A 129 -17.21 -1.69 1.10
N GLU A 130 -16.60 -2.02 -0.04
CA GLU A 130 -17.33 -2.18 -1.29
C GLU A 130 -18.30 -3.36 -1.23
N LEU A 131 -17.88 -4.52 -0.71
CA LEU A 131 -18.76 -5.68 -0.56
C LEU A 131 -19.96 -5.38 0.35
N TRP A 132 -19.76 -4.56 1.39
CA TRP A 132 -20.83 -4.15 2.28
C TRP A 132 -21.86 -3.27 1.55
N PHE A 133 -21.42 -2.27 0.79
CA PHE A 133 -22.32 -1.37 0.04
C PHE A 133 -23.01 -2.03 -1.15
N THR A 134 -22.32 -2.91 -1.86
CA THR A 134 -22.85 -3.56 -3.07
C THR A 134 -23.71 -4.78 -2.75
N GLY A 135 -23.50 -5.42 -1.60
CA GLY A 135 -24.13 -6.71 -1.28
C GLY A 135 -23.44 -7.90 -1.96
N GLU A 136 -22.48 -7.66 -2.86
CA GLU A 136 -21.74 -8.70 -3.58
C GLU A 136 -20.85 -9.52 -2.65
N ILE A 137 -20.58 -10.78 -3.01
CA ILE A 137 -19.76 -11.70 -2.18
C ILE A 137 -18.41 -12.00 -2.83
N SER A 138 -18.39 -12.23 -4.14
CA SER A 138 -17.23 -12.77 -4.86
C SER A 138 -16.60 -11.80 -5.86
N ILE A 139 -17.14 -10.58 -5.97
CA ILE A 139 -16.74 -9.63 -7.00
C ILE A 139 -16.65 -8.22 -6.41
N ILE A 140 -15.58 -7.52 -6.79
CA ILE A 140 -15.40 -6.09 -6.56
C ILE A 140 -14.78 -5.45 -7.80
N TYR A 141 -15.16 -4.21 -8.08
CA TYR A 141 -14.72 -3.46 -9.26
C TYR A 141 -14.08 -2.13 -8.89
N LEU A 142 -14.60 -1.47 -7.85
CA LEU A 142 -14.23 -0.12 -7.47
C LEU A 142 -12.89 -0.10 -6.73
N THR A 143 -12.71 -0.96 -5.74
CA THR A 143 -11.54 -1.01 -4.86
C THR A 143 -10.21 -1.14 -5.61
N PRO A 144 -10.00 -2.15 -6.48
CA PRO A 144 -8.72 -2.27 -7.19
C PRO A 144 -8.50 -1.10 -8.16
N THR A 145 -9.57 -0.56 -8.75
CA THR A 145 -9.49 0.61 -9.63
C THR A 145 -9.08 1.87 -8.85
N LEU A 146 -9.66 2.11 -7.67
CA LEU A 146 -9.29 3.23 -6.79
C LEU A 146 -7.85 3.10 -6.29
N LEU A 147 -7.42 1.90 -5.91
CA LEU A 147 -6.04 1.63 -5.53
C LEU A 147 -5.08 1.93 -6.68
N LEU A 148 -5.37 1.48 -7.90
CA LEU A 148 -4.55 1.79 -9.07
C LEU A 148 -4.48 3.30 -9.36
N ILE A 149 -5.62 4.01 -9.33
CA ILE A 149 -5.67 5.46 -9.53
C ILE A 149 -4.82 6.17 -8.48
N SER A 150 -4.98 5.82 -7.21
CA SER A 150 -4.24 6.44 -6.11
C SER A 150 -2.74 6.12 -6.15
N THR A 151 -2.35 4.93 -6.61
CA THR A 151 -0.95 4.58 -6.90
C THR A 151 -0.39 5.47 -8.01
N ALA A 152 -1.11 5.59 -9.13
CA ALA A 152 -0.68 6.40 -10.27
C ALA A 152 -0.56 7.89 -9.89
N TRP A 153 -1.49 8.43 -9.10
CA TRP A 153 -1.37 9.78 -8.54
C TRP A 153 -0.20 9.92 -7.59
N SER A 154 0.08 8.92 -6.75
CA SER A 154 1.26 8.96 -5.85
C SER A 154 2.57 9.02 -6.65
N ILE A 155 2.67 8.24 -7.74
CA ILE A 155 3.81 8.28 -8.67
C ILE A 155 3.93 9.65 -9.33
N GLN A 156 2.81 10.18 -9.84
CA GLN A 156 2.78 11.50 -10.46
C GLN A 156 3.28 12.56 -9.47
N HIS A 157 2.71 12.62 -8.26
CA HIS A 157 3.10 13.57 -7.23
C HIS A 157 4.59 13.52 -6.89
N VAL A 158 5.15 12.32 -6.70
CA VAL A 158 6.59 12.15 -6.47
C VAL A 158 7.41 12.63 -7.67
N GLY A 159 6.99 12.30 -8.88
CA GLY A 159 7.64 12.78 -10.09
C GLY A 159 7.58 14.31 -10.21
N GLU A 160 6.43 14.92 -9.94
CA GLU A 160 6.27 16.39 -9.93
C GLU A 160 7.17 17.04 -8.88
N TYR A 161 7.25 16.43 -7.70
CA TYR A 161 8.03 16.92 -6.57
C TYR A 161 9.55 16.95 -6.89
N PHE A 162 10.10 15.85 -7.42
CA PHE A 162 11.54 15.75 -7.67
C PHE A 162 11.98 16.32 -9.04
N SER A 163 11.05 16.49 -9.98
CA SER A 163 11.37 16.95 -11.34
C SER A 163 10.58 18.20 -11.74
N ASN A 164 9.45 18.04 -12.44
CA ASN A 164 8.47 19.07 -12.78
C ASN A 164 7.13 18.42 -13.17
N THR A 165 6.10 19.24 -13.40
CA THR A 165 4.75 18.78 -13.77
C THR A 165 4.72 17.87 -14.99
N LYS A 166 5.51 18.17 -16.03
CA LYS A 166 5.55 17.39 -17.27
C LYS A 166 6.08 15.97 -17.02
N TRP A 167 7.19 15.84 -16.31
CA TRP A 167 7.82 14.55 -16.05
C TRP A 167 7.06 13.72 -15.01
N GLY A 168 6.47 14.36 -13.99
CA GLY A 168 5.57 13.67 -13.07
C GLY A 168 4.36 13.09 -13.77
N PHE A 169 3.73 13.88 -14.65
CA PHE A 169 2.65 13.39 -15.52
C PHE A 169 3.09 12.19 -16.37
N ILE A 170 4.20 12.30 -17.10
CA ILE A 170 4.71 11.20 -17.95
C ILE A 170 4.97 9.94 -17.12
N ALA A 171 5.54 10.06 -15.91
CA ALA A 171 5.80 8.92 -15.05
C ALA A 171 4.51 8.17 -14.67
N GLY A 172 3.44 8.90 -14.32
CA GLY A 172 2.14 8.30 -14.04
C GLY A 172 1.54 7.59 -15.26
N VAL A 173 1.60 8.20 -16.45
CA VAL A 173 1.08 7.59 -17.68
C VAL A 173 1.87 6.35 -18.06
N VAL A 174 3.20 6.41 -18.06
CA VAL A 174 4.07 5.26 -18.37
C VAL A 174 3.78 4.11 -17.42
N PHE A 175 3.63 4.37 -16.13
CA PHE A 175 3.26 3.34 -15.15
C PHE A 175 1.93 2.66 -15.50
N CYS A 176 0.89 3.43 -15.85
CA CYS A 176 -0.40 2.89 -16.28
C CYS A 176 -0.34 2.09 -17.58
N LEU A 177 0.66 2.37 -18.45
CA LEU A 177 0.86 1.69 -19.72
C LEU A 177 1.79 0.47 -19.64
N LEU A 178 2.39 0.19 -18.48
CA LEU A 178 3.19 -1.03 -18.31
C LEU A 178 2.30 -2.26 -18.48
N PRO A 179 2.73 -3.32 -19.20
CA PRO A 179 1.93 -4.52 -19.41
C PRO A 179 1.42 -5.14 -18.11
N VAL A 180 2.26 -5.20 -17.07
CA VAL A 180 1.88 -5.72 -15.75
C VAL A 180 0.77 -4.89 -15.10
N THR A 181 0.78 -3.56 -15.25
CA THR A 181 -0.24 -2.67 -14.71
C THR A 181 -1.54 -2.78 -15.49
N ILE A 182 -1.47 -2.86 -16.82
CA ILE A 182 -2.63 -3.06 -17.69
C ILE A 182 -3.32 -4.39 -17.40
N MET A 183 -2.55 -5.47 -17.22
CA MET A 183 -3.08 -6.81 -16.99
C MET A 183 -3.58 -7.01 -15.56
N TYR A 184 -2.80 -6.58 -14.56
CA TYR A 184 -3.03 -6.94 -13.16
C TYR A 184 -3.38 -5.76 -12.26
N GLY A 185 -3.20 -4.51 -12.70
CA GLY A 185 -3.38 -3.34 -11.85
C GLY A 185 -4.82 -3.12 -11.38
N ARG A 186 -5.80 -3.62 -12.13
CA ARG A 186 -7.23 -3.58 -11.76
C ARG A 186 -7.72 -4.87 -11.10
N THR A 187 -6.79 -5.71 -10.64
CA THR A 187 -7.11 -6.94 -9.92
C THR A 187 -6.83 -6.78 -8.43
N MET A 188 -7.38 -7.66 -7.60
CA MET A 188 -7.16 -7.69 -6.15
C MET A 188 -5.79 -8.30 -5.76
N LEU A 189 -4.75 -7.95 -6.50
CA LEU A 189 -3.37 -8.29 -6.17
C LEU A 189 -2.73 -7.15 -5.36
N LEU A 190 -1.92 -7.52 -4.36
CA LEU A 190 -1.35 -6.56 -3.41
C LEU A 190 -0.29 -5.65 -4.03
N ASP A 191 0.37 -6.06 -5.12
CA ASP A 191 1.64 -5.47 -5.56
C ASP A 191 1.51 -4.00 -6.01
N VAL A 192 0.49 -3.68 -6.81
CA VAL A 192 0.25 -2.31 -7.27
C VAL A 192 -0.17 -1.39 -6.12
N ALA A 193 -1.00 -1.89 -5.21
CA ALA A 193 -1.42 -1.13 -4.04
C ALA A 193 -0.23 -0.85 -3.11
N VAL A 194 0.55 -1.88 -2.77
CA VAL A 194 1.74 -1.77 -1.91
C VAL A 194 2.76 -0.81 -2.51
N ALA A 195 3.00 -0.86 -3.82
CA ALA A 195 3.89 0.08 -4.50
C ALA A 195 3.43 1.54 -4.29
N GLY A 196 2.14 1.82 -4.50
CA GLY A 196 1.59 3.16 -4.27
C GLY A 196 1.64 3.60 -2.81
N MET A 197 1.38 2.69 -1.86
CA MET A 197 1.50 3.00 -0.43
C MET A 197 2.93 3.34 -0.03
N ILE A 198 3.93 2.59 -0.51
CA ILE A 198 5.36 2.87 -0.27
C ILE A 198 5.74 4.24 -0.82
N ILE A 199 5.37 4.52 -2.07
CA ILE A 199 5.67 5.79 -2.75
C ILE A 199 5.01 6.95 -2.01
N SER A 200 3.75 6.79 -1.61
CA SER A 200 3.00 7.77 -0.82
C SER A 200 3.68 8.05 0.54
N VAL A 201 4.13 7.00 1.24
CA VAL A 201 4.88 7.14 2.50
C VAL A 201 6.16 7.94 2.30
N PHE A 202 6.97 7.61 1.29
CA PHE A 202 8.21 8.35 1.02
C PHE A 202 7.94 9.81 0.63
N HIS A 203 6.88 10.06 -0.13
CA HIS A 203 6.48 11.42 -0.45
C HIS A 203 6.10 12.20 0.81
N HIS A 204 5.24 11.62 1.67
CA HIS A 204 4.83 12.24 2.93
C HIS A 204 6.00 12.42 3.91
N LEU A 205 6.94 11.49 3.94
CA LEU A 205 8.17 11.60 4.73
C LEU A 205 8.98 12.83 4.30
N HIS A 206 9.10 13.05 2.98
CA HIS A 206 9.83 14.21 2.45
C HIS A 206 9.05 15.53 2.69
N LEU A 207 7.73 15.54 2.51
CA LEU A 207 6.88 16.69 2.83
C LEU A 207 6.85 17.03 4.33
N SER A 208 7.20 16.07 5.18
CA SER A 208 7.23 16.18 6.64
C SER A 208 8.63 16.41 7.22
N SER A 209 9.69 16.42 6.40
CA SER A 209 11.08 16.32 6.88
C SER A 209 11.58 17.51 7.71
N ASN A 210 10.75 18.56 7.89
CA ASN A 210 10.97 19.76 8.71
C ASN A 210 9.69 20.17 9.50
N LYS A 211 8.74 19.26 9.73
CA LYS A 211 7.40 19.59 10.26
C LYS A 211 7.05 18.96 11.60
N ASN A 212 5.98 19.49 12.17
CA ASN A 212 5.21 19.09 13.35
C ASN A 212 5.27 17.58 13.70
N ARG A 213 5.48 17.28 14.99
CA ARG A 213 5.50 15.92 15.58
C ARG A 213 4.38 15.01 15.09
N TYR A 214 3.16 15.54 14.91
CA TYR A 214 2.01 14.74 14.48
C TYR A 214 2.17 14.20 13.05
N SER A 215 2.83 14.96 12.17
CA SER A 215 3.10 14.53 10.79
C SER A 215 4.07 13.35 10.77
N LEU A 216 5.07 13.36 11.65
CA LEU A 216 6.06 12.29 11.76
C LEU A 216 5.47 11.03 12.38
N ILE A 217 4.63 11.18 13.41
CA ILE A 217 3.83 10.06 13.97
C ILE A 217 2.95 9.45 12.87
N MET A 218 2.28 10.30 12.08
CA MET A 218 1.44 9.85 10.97
C MET A 218 2.23 9.04 9.94
N VAL A 219 3.44 9.48 9.57
CA VAL A 219 4.32 8.71 8.68
C VAL A 219 4.68 7.35 9.30
N GLY A 220 4.96 7.31 10.60
CA GLY A 220 5.15 6.05 11.34
C GLY A 220 3.96 5.10 11.21
N ILE A 221 2.75 5.59 11.44
CA ILE A 221 1.50 4.83 11.26
C ILE A 221 1.39 4.30 9.83
N LEU A 222 1.59 5.15 8.83
CA LEU A 222 1.51 4.75 7.42
C LEU A 222 2.56 3.67 7.07
N THR A 223 3.79 3.76 7.59
CA THR A 223 4.82 2.72 7.36
C THR A 223 4.44 1.38 7.98
N ALA A 224 3.76 1.38 9.13
CA ALA A 224 3.24 0.15 9.72
C ALA A 224 2.13 -0.45 8.86
N ILE A 225 1.20 0.38 8.35
CA ILE A 225 0.15 -0.08 7.43
C ILE A 225 0.74 -0.72 6.17
N VAL A 226 1.81 -0.17 5.60
CA VAL A 226 2.53 -0.80 4.47
C VAL A 226 2.99 -2.22 4.83
N GLY A 227 3.62 -2.39 5.99
CA GLY A 227 4.04 -3.71 6.48
C GLY A 227 2.86 -4.65 6.73
N LEU A 228 1.73 -4.13 7.22
CA LEU A 228 0.47 -4.88 7.37
C LEU A 228 -0.31 -5.06 6.07
N THR A 229 0.17 -4.53 4.95
CA THR A 229 -0.37 -4.78 3.61
C THR A 229 0.39 -5.92 2.94
N LYS A 230 1.70 -6.01 3.16
CA LYS A 230 2.56 -7.13 2.73
C LYS A 230 3.71 -7.28 3.73
N TYR A 231 3.66 -8.34 4.55
CA TYR A 231 4.54 -8.56 5.70
C TYR A 231 6.05 -8.42 5.45
N PRO A 232 6.60 -8.78 4.27
CA PRO A 232 7.99 -8.49 3.95
C PRO A 232 8.38 -7.02 4.15
N TYR A 233 7.45 -6.06 4.07
CA TYR A 233 7.74 -4.63 4.26
C TYR A 233 7.61 -4.13 5.71
N LEU A 234 7.39 -5.01 6.69
CA LEU A 234 7.41 -4.62 8.12
C LEU A 234 8.73 -3.94 8.50
N TYR A 235 9.84 -4.26 7.84
CA TYR A 235 11.13 -3.61 8.10
C TYR A 235 11.14 -2.10 7.79
N LEU A 236 10.21 -1.61 6.95
CA LEU A 236 10.28 -0.27 6.37
C LEU A 236 10.29 0.83 7.43
N GLY A 237 9.38 0.78 8.41
CA GLY A 237 9.29 1.77 9.48
C GLY A 237 10.54 1.77 10.37
N VAL A 238 11.04 0.58 10.73
CA VAL A 238 12.25 0.41 11.54
C VAL A 238 13.46 0.99 10.82
N TRP A 239 13.65 0.69 9.53
CA TRP A 239 14.77 1.21 8.75
C TRP A 239 14.72 2.72 8.55
N ILE A 240 13.54 3.30 8.31
CA ILE A 240 13.39 4.76 8.22
C ILE A 240 13.83 5.41 9.54
N SER A 241 13.37 4.88 10.68
CA SER A 241 13.77 5.38 12.01
C SER A 241 15.27 5.23 12.27
N ILE A 242 15.89 4.09 11.92
CA ILE A 242 17.34 3.88 12.04
C ILE A 242 18.10 4.90 11.17
N LEU A 243 17.70 5.11 9.92
CA LEU A 243 18.36 6.06 9.02
C LEU A 243 18.27 7.50 9.54
N TYR A 244 17.14 7.90 10.12
CA TYR A 244 16.99 9.20 10.76
C TYR A 244 17.88 9.33 12.00
N TYR A 245 17.94 8.28 12.82
CA TYR A 245 18.83 8.23 13.97
C TYR A 245 20.31 8.37 13.56
N LEU A 246 20.75 7.63 12.55
CA LEU A 246 22.11 7.72 12.00
C LEU A 246 22.44 9.10 11.41
N ARG A 247 21.43 9.81 10.90
CA ARG A 247 21.54 11.21 10.44
C ARG A 247 21.45 12.24 11.58
N LYS A 248 21.53 11.82 12.84
CA LYS A 248 21.41 12.66 14.04
C LYS A 248 20.05 13.37 14.18
N LYS A 249 19.01 12.88 13.50
CA LYS A 249 17.61 13.33 13.61
C LYS A 249 16.85 12.49 14.63
N THR A 250 17.27 12.57 15.89
CA THR A 250 16.83 11.67 16.96
C THR A 250 15.36 11.90 17.34
N GLU A 251 14.91 13.15 17.43
CA GLU A 251 13.51 13.48 17.76
C GLU A 251 12.56 13.01 16.67
N GLU A 252 12.89 13.22 15.41
CA GLU A 252 12.07 12.76 14.29
C GLU A 252 12.00 11.23 14.23
N SER A 253 13.14 10.56 14.47
CA SER A 253 13.20 9.11 14.58
C SER A 253 12.26 8.57 15.66
N LYS A 254 12.22 9.22 16.84
CA LYS A 254 11.32 8.87 17.95
C LYS A 254 9.85 8.98 17.57
N TYR A 255 9.45 10.06 16.90
CA TYR A 255 8.04 10.24 16.50
C TYR A 255 7.61 9.22 15.44
N ILE A 256 8.48 8.94 14.46
CA ILE A 256 8.21 7.92 13.44
C ILE A 256 8.08 6.54 14.08
N ILE A 257 9.02 6.15 14.95
CA ILE A 257 8.99 4.82 15.56
C ILE A 257 7.81 4.66 16.52
N LEU A 258 7.39 5.74 17.20
CA LEU A 258 6.21 5.72 18.08
C LEU A 258 4.93 5.40 17.30
N GLY A 259 4.70 6.10 16.17
CA GLY A 259 3.55 5.83 15.32
C GLY A 259 3.58 4.41 14.73
N TYR A 260 4.76 3.94 14.33
CA TYR A 260 4.95 2.58 13.83
C TYR A 260 4.64 1.52 14.90
N ILE A 261 5.26 1.62 16.08
CA ILE A 261 5.10 0.67 17.20
C ILE A 261 3.63 0.60 17.63
N PHE A 262 2.93 1.72 17.70
CA PHE A 262 1.53 1.74 18.11
C PHE A 262 0.66 0.77 17.28
N ILE A 263 0.80 0.82 15.95
CA ILE A 263 0.03 -0.06 15.05
C ILE A 263 0.52 -1.50 15.11
N ILE A 264 1.84 -1.72 15.17
CA ILE A 264 2.39 -3.08 15.25
C ILE A 264 1.97 -3.76 16.56
N VAL A 265 1.99 -3.07 17.69
CA VAL A 265 1.54 -3.63 18.97
C VAL A 265 0.07 -4.04 18.90
N LEU A 266 -0.81 -3.21 18.31
CA LEU A 266 -2.21 -3.58 18.11
C LEU A 266 -2.36 -4.83 17.25
N PHE A 267 -1.58 -4.95 16.17
CA PHE A 267 -1.57 -6.14 15.32
C PHE A 267 -1.08 -7.40 16.08
N LEU A 268 -0.02 -7.28 16.87
CA LEU A 268 0.53 -8.38 17.66
C LEU A 268 -0.45 -8.83 18.76
N LEU A 269 -1.11 -7.88 19.43
CA LEU A 269 -2.16 -8.16 20.41
C LEU A 269 -3.34 -8.88 19.78
N LYS A 270 -3.80 -8.39 18.62
CA LYS A 270 -4.80 -9.08 17.81
C LYS A 270 -4.40 -10.53 17.56
N ASN A 271 -3.19 -10.77 17.07
CA ASN A 271 -2.77 -12.14 16.72
C ASN A 271 -2.76 -13.04 17.96
N GLN A 272 -2.28 -12.53 19.09
CA GLN A 272 -2.31 -13.28 20.35
C GLN A 272 -3.73 -13.68 20.75
N ILE A 273 -4.71 -12.79 20.54
CA ILE A 273 -6.11 -13.05 20.88
C ILE A 273 -6.73 -14.10 19.95
N TYR A 274 -6.51 -14.01 18.63
CA TYR A 274 -7.22 -14.84 17.64
C TYR A 274 -6.54 -16.17 17.37
N THR A 275 -5.21 -16.19 17.36
CA THR A 275 -4.45 -17.39 16.99
C THR A 275 -3.72 -18.00 18.18
N GLY A 276 -3.77 -17.38 19.37
CA GLY A 276 -2.97 -17.79 20.52
C GLY A 276 -1.46 -17.56 20.37
N HIS A 277 -1.03 -16.99 19.24
CA HIS A 277 0.37 -16.83 18.85
C HIS A 277 0.63 -15.43 18.28
N ILE A 278 1.39 -14.61 19.01
CA ILE A 278 1.78 -13.23 18.61
C ILE A 278 2.25 -13.11 17.15
N LEU A 279 3.01 -14.09 16.65
CA LEU A 279 3.60 -14.10 15.30
C LEU A 279 2.93 -15.08 14.35
N GLY A 280 1.78 -15.66 14.71
CA GLY A 280 1.10 -16.72 13.93
C GLY A 280 1.04 -16.41 12.43
N PRO A 281 0.38 -15.31 12.01
CA PRO A 281 0.28 -14.94 10.60
C PRO A 281 1.60 -14.72 9.86
N LEU A 282 2.71 -14.49 10.58
CA LEU A 282 4.06 -14.29 10.04
C LEU A 282 4.84 -15.61 9.90
N GLN A 283 4.33 -16.71 10.46
CA GLN A 283 5.05 -17.98 10.57
C GLN A 283 5.42 -18.55 9.20
N SER A 284 4.55 -18.44 8.20
CA SER A 284 4.84 -18.92 6.84
C SER A 284 6.02 -18.19 6.20
N GLN A 285 6.14 -16.88 6.44
CA GLN A 285 7.22 -16.04 5.92
C GLN A 285 8.52 -16.30 6.68
N ILE A 286 8.44 -16.46 8.00
CA ILE A 286 9.58 -16.79 8.86
C ILE A 286 10.14 -18.16 8.47
N SER A 287 9.29 -19.20 8.49
CA SER A 287 9.68 -20.57 8.14
C SER A 287 10.17 -20.68 6.70
N GLY A 288 9.50 -20.03 5.74
CA GLY A 288 9.93 -19.97 4.35
C GLY A 288 11.31 -19.31 4.18
N THR A 289 11.61 -18.27 4.97
CA THR A 289 12.94 -17.63 4.98
C THR A 289 14.01 -18.56 5.53
N PHE A 290 13.75 -19.22 6.65
CA PHE A 290 14.68 -20.20 7.23
C PHE A 290 14.89 -21.41 6.32
N ALA A 291 13.82 -21.94 5.71
CA ALA A 291 13.88 -23.03 4.75
C ALA A 291 14.73 -22.62 3.54
N SER A 292 14.53 -21.42 3.00
CA SER A 292 15.35 -20.88 1.91
C SER A 292 16.82 -20.76 2.31
N GLY A 293 17.12 -20.26 3.51
CA GLY A 293 18.48 -20.17 4.03
C GLY A 293 19.15 -21.53 4.19
N ASN A 294 18.46 -22.50 4.81
CA ASN A 294 18.95 -23.87 4.96
C ASN A 294 19.17 -24.55 3.61
N ALA A 295 18.28 -24.32 2.64
CA ALA A 295 18.39 -24.90 1.32
C ALA A 295 19.61 -24.34 0.55
N ILE A 296 19.93 -23.05 0.71
CA ILE A 296 21.16 -22.43 0.20
C ILE A 296 22.39 -23.05 0.86
N VAL A 297 22.40 -23.18 2.20
CA VAL A 297 23.55 -23.73 2.94
C VAL A 297 23.83 -25.19 2.58
N THR A 298 22.76 -25.97 2.34
CA THR A 298 22.86 -27.39 2.00
C THR A 298 23.01 -27.68 0.50
N ASN A 299 23.10 -26.65 -0.35
CA ASN A 299 23.12 -26.76 -1.81
C ASN A 299 21.99 -27.66 -2.38
N SER A 300 20.83 -27.68 -1.72
CA SER A 300 19.72 -28.58 -2.05
C SER A 300 18.68 -27.97 -3.01
N VAL A 301 18.88 -26.72 -3.44
CA VAL A 301 17.95 -25.97 -4.32
C VAL A 301 18.65 -25.37 -5.54
N THR A 302 17.85 -25.21 -6.60
CA THR A 302 18.15 -24.47 -7.83
C THR A 302 18.08 -22.96 -7.69
N TYR A 303 17.76 -22.41 -6.52
CA TYR A 303 17.68 -20.97 -6.28
C TYR A 303 18.73 -20.56 -5.25
N SER A 304 19.77 -19.85 -5.70
CA SER A 304 20.87 -19.30 -4.89
C SER A 304 20.97 -17.80 -5.09
N PRO A 305 21.64 -17.03 -4.21
CA PRO A 305 21.86 -15.59 -4.43
C PRO A 305 22.48 -15.30 -5.81
N ARG A 306 23.37 -16.18 -6.29
CA ARG A 306 23.95 -16.10 -7.63
C ARG A 306 22.91 -16.28 -8.73
N ILE A 307 22.04 -17.28 -8.61
CA ILE A 307 20.98 -17.56 -9.59
C ILE A 307 19.95 -16.43 -9.58
N PHE A 308 19.54 -15.95 -8.40
CA PHE A 308 18.72 -14.74 -8.29
C PHE A 308 19.37 -13.54 -8.98
N LEU A 309 20.66 -13.28 -8.79
CA LEU A 309 21.34 -12.14 -9.41
C LEU A 309 21.41 -12.29 -10.94
N ILE A 310 21.66 -13.51 -11.43
CA ILE A 310 21.63 -13.84 -12.86
C ILE A 310 20.22 -13.64 -13.43
N ASP A 311 19.20 -14.20 -12.79
CA ASP A 311 17.80 -14.08 -13.21
C ASP A 311 17.33 -12.62 -13.13
N PHE A 312 17.70 -11.90 -12.08
CA PHE A 312 17.39 -10.48 -11.92
C PHE A 312 18.01 -9.65 -13.04
N ILE A 313 19.30 -9.86 -13.36
CA ILE A 313 19.96 -9.19 -14.49
C ILE A 313 19.35 -9.58 -15.84
N ASN A 314 18.97 -10.85 -16.02
CA ASN A 314 18.40 -11.35 -17.27
C ASN A 314 16.94 -10.90 -17.48
N GLN A 315 16.17 -10.77 -16.40
CA GLN A 315 14.76 -10.36 -16.43
C GLN A 315 14.60 -8.84 -16.42
N TRP A 316 15.47 -8.11 -15.73
CA TRP A 316 15.49 -6.66 -15.81
C TRP A 316 16.33 -6.22 -16.99
N HIS A 317 15.68 -5.62 -17.99
CA HIS A 317 16.41 -4.92 -19.05
C HIS A 317 17.44 -3.98 -18.42
N VAL A 318 18.73 -4.22 -18.67
CA VAL A 318 19.85 -3.39 -18.17
C VAL A 318 19.60 -1.90 -18.37
N ILE A 319 18.90 -1.54 -19.44
CA ILE A 319 18.47 -0.17 -19.74
C ILE A 319 17.55 0.40 -18.63
N LEU A 320 16.56 -0.35 -18.15
CA LEU A 320 15.68 0.07 -17.05
C LEU A 320 16.45 0.20 -15.73
N ILE A 321 17.41 -0.69 -15.46
CA ILE A 321 18.34 -0.57 -14.31
C ILE A 321 19.13 0.72 -14.39
N CYS A 322 19.76 0.96 -15.54
CA CYS A 322 20.57 2.16 -15.76
C CYS A 322 19.72 3.42 -15.67
N ILE A 323 18.50 3.43 -16.21
CA ILE A 323 17.57 4.56 -16.10
C ILE A 323 17.12 4.76 -14.64
N ALA A 324 16.81 3.69 -13.90
CA ALA A 324 16.44 3.79 -12.49
C ALA A 324 17.59 4.33 -11.64
N PHE A 325 18.81 3.82 -11.81
CA PHE A 325 20.00 4.34 -11.11
C PHE A 325 20.32 5.77 -11.53
N TYR A 326 20.22 6.10 -12.82
CA TYR A 326 20.39 7.46 -13.31
C TYR A 326 19.34 8.41 -12.72
N GLY A 327 18.07 8.00 -12.68
CA GLY A 327 17.00 8.74 -12.02
C GLY A 327 17.29 8.95 -10.53
N CYS A 328 17.66 7.89 -9.81
CA CYS A 328 18.02 7.97 -8.39
C CYS A 328 19.21 8.90 -8.13
N THR A 329 20.25 8.85 -8.96
CA THR A 329 21.43 9.72 -8.83
C THR A 329 21.13 11.18 -9.18
N LEU A 330 20.28 11.44 -10.18
CA LEU A 330 19.81 12.78 -10.49
C LEU A 330 18.95 13.37 -9.37
N ILE A 331 18.07 12.57 -8.77
CA ILE A 331 17.27 12.97 -7.60
C ILE A 331 18.18 13.26 -6.41
N ALA A 332 19.19 12.42 -6.16
CA ALA A 332 20.14 12.60 -5.07
C ALA A 332 21.07 13.81 -5.25
N LYS A 333 21.39 14.22 -6.49
CA LYS A 333 22.25 15.38 -6.79
C LYS A 333 21.54 16.72 -6.68
N ARG A 334 20.20 16.75 -6.81
CA ARG A 334 19.38 17.97 -6.70
C ARG A 334 19.12 18.42 -5.26
N HIS A 335 19.42 17.56 -4.28
CA HIS A 335 19.39 17.84 -2.85
C HIS A 335 20.80 17.74 -2.28
#